data_AF-A0A183D8P6-F1
#
_entry.id   AF-A0A183D8P6-F1
#
_cell.length_a   1.000
_cell.length_b   1.000
_cell.length_c   1.000
_cell.angle_alpha   90.00
_cell.angle_beta   90.00
_cell.angle_gamma   90.00
#
_symmetry.space_group_name_H-M   'P 1'
#
loop_
_entity.id
_entity.type
_entity.pdbx_description
1 polymer ?
#
loop_
_entity_poly.entity_id
_entity_poly.type
_entity_poly.pdbx_seq_one_letter_code
_entity_poly.pdbx_strand_id
1 'polypeptide(L)'
;MRLTRPLLRTLSQKFVDKLNYYGYFHPQPISLQAYMDFGREGTVTTSYKFLQKELLVRLANIMKVKLNLCRSEKYTFLRLRIIRYSVIWILNKIVEEGLH
;
A
#
# COMPACT_ATOMS: atom_id res chain seq x y z
N MET A 1 -25.61 3.57 -17.02
CA MET A 1 -24.82 3.04 -15.88
C MET A 1 -23.94 4.14 -15.25
N ARG A 2 -24.48 4.98 -14.36
CA ARG A 2 -23.75 6.12 -13.71
C ARG A 2 -23.74 6.07 -12.17
N LEU A 3 -24.27 5.00 -11.56
CA LEU A 3 -24.50 4.88 -10.12
C LEU A 3 -23.29 4.38 -9.29
N THR A 4 -22.16 4.02 -9.92
CA THR A 4 -20.96 3.54 -9.19
C THR A 4 -20.00 4.66 -8.77
N ARG A 5 -20.18 5.88 -9.28
CA ARG A 5 -19.29 7.02 -9.00
C ARG A 5 -19.25 7.45 -7.52
N PRO A 6 -20.36 7.54 -6.77
CA PRO A 6 -20.30 8.03 -5.38
C PRO A 6 -19.61 7.03 -4.44
N LEU A 7 -19.92 5.73 -4.54
CA LEU A 7 -19.30 4.68 -3.72
C LEU A 7 -17.79 4.57 -3.93
N LEU A 8 -17.34 4.63 -5.20
CA LEU A 8 -15.91 4.66 -5.52
C LEU A 8 -15.20 5.91 -4.97
N ARG A 9 -15.93 7.03 -4.81
CA ARG A 9 -15.38 8.28 -4.26
C ARG A 9 -15.21 8.20 -2.74
N THR A 10 -16.17 7.64 -2.01
CA THR A 10 -16.06 7.46 -0.55
C THR A 10 -15.02 6.42 -0.18
N LEU A 11 -14.93 5.31 -0.92
CA LEU A 11 -13.87 4.31 -0.75
C LEU A 11 -12.49 4.91 -1.06
N SER A 12 -12.42 5.79 -2.07
CA SER A 12 -11.20 6.53 -2.41
C SER A 12 -10.76 7.48 -1.31
N GLN A 13 -11.67 8.09 -0.54
CA GLN A 13 -11.30 9.07 0.49
C GLN A 13 -10.65 8.39 1.70
N LYS A 14 -11.30 7.38 2.28
CA LYS A 14 -10.74 6.58 3.39
C LYS A 14 -9.40 5.94 3.03
N PHE A 15 -9.24 5.58 1.75
CA PHE A 15 -7.99 5.07 1.23
C PHE A 15 -6.89 6.13 1.20
N VAL A 16 -7.20 7.34 0.72
CA VAL A 16 -6.23 8.45 0.72
C VAL A 16 -5.75 8.74 2.15
N ASP A 17 -6.64 8.67 3.14
CA ASP A 17 -6.27 8.88 4.55
C ASP A 17 -5.32 7.79 5.06
N LYS A 18 -5.62 6.51 4.81
CA LYS A 18 -4.71 5.39 5.14
C LYS A 18 -3.39 5.49 4.40
N LEU A 19 -3.41 5.89 3.12
CA LEU A 19 -2.21 6.04 2.31
C LEU A 19 -1.32 7.18 2.84
N ASN A 20 -1.93 8.29 3.27
CA ASN A 20 -1.22 9.40 3.88
C ASN A 20 -0.62 8.99 5.23
N TYR A 21 -1.35 8.21 6.03
CA TYR A 21 -0.86 7.66 7.30
C TYR A 21 0.36 6.74 7.08
N TYR A 22 0.24 5.72 6.23
CA TYR A 22 1.35 4.79 5.98
C TYR A 22 2.51 5.42 5.20
N GLY A 23 2.23 6.42 4.36
CA GLY A 23 3.22 7.20 3.62
C GLY A 23 3.92 8.29 4.43
N TYR A 24 3.67 8.37 5.74
CA TYR A 24 4.49 9.14 6.69
C TYR A 24 5.68 8.31 7.20
N PHE A 25 5.53 6.99 7.28
CA PHE A 25 6.59 6.10 7.74
C PHE A 25 7.61 5.84 6.63
N HIS A 26 8.85 5.61 7.03
CA HIS A 26 9.92 5.25 6.10
C HIS A 26 10.06 3.72 6.02
N PRO A 27 10.27 3.16 4.82
CA PRO A 27 10.56 1.73 4.68
C PRO A 27 11.79 1.33 5.48
N GLN A 28 11.73 0.21 6.19
CA GLN A 28 12.87 -0.27 6.95
C GLN A 28 13.78 -1.10 6.03
N PRO A 29 15.05 -0.70 5.83
CA PRO A 29 16.00 -1.55 5.13
C PRO A 29 16.35 -2.74 6.03
N ILE A 30 16.05 -3.96 5.56
CA ILE A 30 16.47 -5.19 6.24
C ILE A 30 17.88 -5.56 5.79
N SER A 31 18.78 -5.82 6.73
CA SER A 31 20.11 -6.34 6.42
C SER A 31 20.02 -7.83 6.06
N LEU A 32 20.97 -8.31 5.25
CA LEU A 32 21.03 -9.73 4.90
C LEU A 32 21.14 -10.62 6.15
N GLN A 33 21.89 -10.18 7.15
CA GLN A 33 22.03 -10.90 8.41
C GLN A 33 20.70 -11.00 9.17
N ALA A 34 19.98 -9.89 9.34
CA ALA A 34 18.68 -9.90 10.00
C ALA A 34 17.65 -10.76 9.25
N TYR A 35 17.74 -10.80 7.92
CA TYR A 35 16.91 -11.68 7.10
C TYR A 35 17.24 -13.16 7.34
N MET A 36 18.51 -13.52 7.45
CA MET A 36 18.94 -14.89 7.75
C MET A 36 18.55 -15.31 9.17
N ASP A 37 18.70 -14.42 10.15
CA ASP A 37 18.33 -14.68 11.54
C ASP A 37 16.81 -14.87 11.66
N PHE A 38 16.03 -14.07 10.94
CA PHE A 38 14.59 -14.25 10.84
C PHE A 38 14.19 -15.59 10.20
N GLY A 39 14.94 -16.07 9.19
CA GLY A 39 14.71 -17.37 8.60
C GLY A 39 15.03 -18.56 9.53
N ARG A 40 15.89 -18.35 10.53
CA ARG A 40 16.31 -19.38 11.49
C ARG A 40 15.44 -19.40 12.75
N GLU A 41 15.09 -18.23 13.27
CA GLU A 41 14.46 -18.08 14.59
C GLU A 41 13.06 -17.44 14.53
N GLY A 42 12.67 -16.90 13.37
CA GLY A 42 11.40 -16.22 13.20
C GLY A 42 10.20 -17.17 13.20
N THR A 43 9.09 -16.72 13.79
CA THR A 43 7.81 -17.44 13.73
C THR A 43 6.96 -16.94 12.56
N VAL A 44 6.00 -17.75 12.12
CA VAL A 44 5.04 -17.36 11.07
C VAL A 44 4.27 -16.10 11.47
N THR A 45 3.90 -15.96 12.74
CA THR A 45 3.12 -14.82 13.23
C THR A 45 3.95 -13.53 13.27
N THR A 46 5.21 -13.59 13.71
CA THR A 46 6.13 -12.45 13.64
C THR A 46 6.42 -12.06 12.20
N SER A 47 6.56 -13.06 11.33
CA SER A 47 6.81 -12.85 9.91
C SER A 47 5.67 -12.15 9.21
N TYR A 48 4.45 -12.66 9.41
CA TYR A 48 3.24 -12.07 8.87
C TYR A 48 3.05 -10.62 9.34
N LYS A 49 3.16 -10.35 10.65
CA LYS A 49 2.97 -9.00 11.20
C LYS A 49 4.01 -8.00 10.69
N PHE A 50 5.28 -8.42 10.58
CA PHE A 50 6.33 -7.58 10.01
C PHE A 50 6.04 -7.28 8.54
N LEU A 51 5.82 -8.33 7.74
CA LEU A 51 5.64 -8.21 6.30
C LEU A 51 4.40 -7.38 5.97
N GLN A 52 3.30 -7.59 6.70
CA GLN A 52 2.07 -6.81 6.54
C GLN A 52 2.34 -5.31 6.69
N LYS A 53 2.98 -4.89 7.79
CA LYS A 53 3.26 -3.47 8.04
C LYS A 53 4.24 -2.90 7.02
N GLU A 54 5.32 -3.62 6.74
CA GLU A 54 6.38 -3.16 5.84
C GLU A 54 5.87 -3.04 4.38
N LEU A 55 5.03 -3.98 3.93
CA LEU A 55 4.38 -3.92 2.62
C LEU A 55 3.46 -2.70 2.50
N LEU A 56 2.63 -2.43 3.51
CA LEU A 56 1.75 -1.25 3.52
C LEU A 56 2.56 0.05 3.41
N VAL A 57 3.64 0.18 4.18
CA VAL A 57 4.52 1.37 4.17
C VAL A 57 5.21 1.53 2.81
N ARG A 58 5.76 0.46 2.24
CA ARG A 58 6.42 0.51 0.92
C ARG A 58 5.45 0.88 -0.19
N LEU A 59 4.28 0.26 -0.21
CA LEU A 59 3.24 0.55 -1.20
C LEU A 59 2.73 1.98 -1.07
N ALA A 60 2.47 2.46 0.15
CA ALA A 60 2.02 3.83 0.39
C ALA A 60 3.05 4.87 -0.08
N ASN A 61 4.34 4.65 0.20
CA ASN A 61 5.41 5.55 -0.25
C ASN A 61 5.55 5.56 -1.78
N ILE A 62 5.55 4.39 -2.44
CA ILE A 62 5.60 4.31 -3.91
C ILE A 62 4.38 5.00 -4.53
N MET A 63 3.19 4.78 -3.96
CA MET A 63 1.97 5.42 -4.44
C MET A 63 1.98 6.92 -4.22
N LYS A 64 2.49 7.43 -3.09
CA LYS A 64 2.61 8.86 -2.82
C LYS A 64 3.55 9.52 -3.82
N VAL A 65 4.71 8.92 -4.10
CA VAL A 65 5.63 9.39 -5.15
C VAL A 65 4.94 9.41 -6.51
N LYS A 66 4.31 8.30 -6.93
CA LYS A 66 3.64 8.22 -8.24
C LYS A 66 2.42 9.12 -8.34
N LEU A 67 1.62 9.31 -7.29
CA LEU A 67 0.45 10.20 -7.27
C LEU A 67 0.86 11.67 -7.27
N ASN A 68 1.89 12.03 -6.50
CA ASN A 68 2.43 13.39 -6.49
C ASN A 68 3.03 13.73 -7.87
N LEU A 69 3.74 12.80 -8.50
CA LEU A 69 4.20 12.94 -9.89
C LEU A 69 3.02 13.03 -10.87
N CYS A 70 1.95 12.25 -10.66
CA CYS A 70 0.74 12.21 -11.49
C CYS A 70 -0.17 13.45 -11.34
N ARG A 71 0.05 14.28 -10.31
CA ARG A 71 -0.63 15.58 -10.20
C ARG A 71 -0.13 16.58 -11.25
N SER A 72 1.05 16.37 -11.84
CA SER A 72 1.46 17.09 -13.05
C SER A 72 0.69 16.55 -14.25
N GLU A 73 0.05 17.43 -15.02
CA GLU A 73 -0.97 17.13 -16.05
C GLU A 73 -0.54 16.11 -17.15
N LYS A 74 0.76 15.77 -17.21
CA LYS A 74 1.36 14.94 -18.26
C LYS A 74 1.27 13.42 -18.04
N TYR A 75 0.91 12.95 -16.84
CA TYR A 75 0.94 11.51 -16.51
C TYR A 75 -0.45 10.87 -16.34
N THR A 76 -1.47 11.43 -16.98
CA THR A 76 -2.85 10.91 -16.95
C THR A 76 -3.05 9.72 -17.91
N PHE A 77 -2.15 8.74 -17.90
CA PHE A 77 -2.22 7.59 -18.82
C PHE A 77 -3.07 6.44 -18.26
N LEU A 78 -3.87 5.78 -19.11
CA LEU A 78 -4.79 4.69 -18.74
C LEU A 78 -4.09 3.54 -17.99
N ARG A 79 -2.80 3.28 -18.29
CA ARG A 79 -1.98 2.27 -17.60
C ARG A 79 -1.73 2.61 -16.12
N LEU A 80 -1.57 3.89 -15.78
CA LEU A 80 -1.39 4.32 -14.40
C LEU A 80 -2.69 4.21 -13.59
N ARG A 81 -3.86 4.30 -14.24
CA ARG A 81 -5.15 4.04 -13.60
C ARG A 81 -5.32 2.58 -13.19
N ILE A 82 -4.95 1.64 -14.06
CA ILE A 82 -4.99 0.20 -13.75
C ILE A 82 -4.09 -0.10 -12.55
N ILE A 83 -2.85 0.39 -12.57
CA ILE A 83 -1.91 0.22 -11.46
C ILE A 83 -2.49 0.81 -10.17
N ARG A 84 -3.07 2.01 -10.24
CA ARG A 84 -3.71 2.65 -9.08
C ARG A 84 -4.84 1.79 -8.51
N TYR A 85 -5.72 1.22 -9.33
CA TYR A 85 -6.79 0.35 -8.84
C TYR A 85 -6.27 -0.96 -8.27
N SER A 86 -5.27 -1.58 -8.91
CA SER A 86 -4.65 -2.81 -8.41
C SER A 86 -4.01 -2.60 -7.04
N VAL A 87 -3.26 -1.51 -6.84
CA VAL A 87 -2.64 -1.24 -5.52
C VAL A 87 -3.69 -0.89 -4.47
N ILE A 88 -4.75 -0.15 -4.82
CA ILE A 88 -5.88 0.10 -3.91
C ILE A 88 -6.52 -1.21 -3.46
N TRP A 89 -6.75 -2.13 -4.41
CA TRP A 89 -7.35 -3.43 -4.11
C TRP A 89 -6.46 -4.29 -3.21
N ILE A 90 -5.16 -4.36 -3.52
CA ILE A 90 -4.17 -5.10 -2.71
C ILE A 90 -4.11 -4.53 -1.28
N LEU A 91 -4.02 -3.20 -1.14
CA LEU A 91 -3.94 -2.55 0.18
C LEU A 91 -5.20 -2.77 1.01
N ASN A 92 -6.39 -2.66 0.40
CA ASN A 92 -7.64 -2.95 1.13
C ASN A 92 -7.69 -4.41 1.58
N LYS A 93 -7.30 -5.35 0.71
CA LYS A 93 -7.27 -6.77 1.05
C LYS A 93 -6.31 -7.07 2.21
N ILE A 94 -5.10 -6.49 2.18
CA ILE A 94 -4.10 -6.66 3.27
C ILE A 94 -4.61 -6.07 4.60
N VAL A 95 -5.35 -4.97 4.55
CA VAL A 95 -5.90 -4.33 5.76
C VAL A 95 -7.12 -5.07 6.30
N GLU A 96 -7.98 -5.61 5.44
CA GLU A 96 -9.16 -6.40 5.85
C GLU A 96 -8.76 -7.76 6.43
N GLU A 97 -7.81 -8.47 5.81
CA GLU A 97 -7.33 -9.76 6.33
C GLU A 97 -6.47 -9.61 7.62
N GLY A 98 -6.02 -8.40 7.92
CA GLY A 98 -5.25 -8.08 9.13
C GLY A 98 -6.06 -7.86 10.41
N LEU A 99 -7.38 -7.86 10.32
CA LEU A 99 -8.32 -7.52 11.39
C LEU A 99 -8.87 -8.76 12.13
N HIS A 100 -8.34 -9.96 11.86
CA HIS A 100 -8.71 -11.21 12.51
C HIS A 100 -7.59 -11.78 13.40
#